data_AF-A0A0L1LM38-F1
#
_entry.id   AF-A0A0L1LM38-F1
#
_cell.length_a   1.000
_cell.length_b   1.000
_cell.length_c   1.000
_cell.angle_alpha   90.00
_cell.angle_beta   90.00
_cell.angle_gamma   90.00
#
_symmetry.space_group_name_H-M   'P 1'
#
loop_
_entity.id
_entity.type
_entity.pdbx_description
1 polymer ?
#
loop_
_entity_poly.entity_id
_entity_poly.type
_entity_poly.pdbx_seq_one_letter_code
_entity_poly.pdbx_strand_id
1 'polypeptide(L)'
;MALLELPPKRKQDKAAKQADPEDALSGTKATRFSRHLILCLVGLVMLYPLLWLISSSFKPSNDIFRQLGLWPENWDFSNYEQGWTALNQPFHVYLINSMIVVVLSIVGNIFSCALAAYAFARMEFTGRKLFFTLMLGTLMLPGHVLLVPQYIIFSQLGWLDTYLPLIVPNFMATNAFFIFLMVQFMKALPKELDDAAQ
;
A
#
# COMPACT_ATOMS: atom_id res chain seq x y z
N MET A 1 -62.71 -15.71 -26.22
CA MET A 1 -62.89 -16.32 -24.88
C MET A 1 -61.57 -16.96 -24.46
N ALA A 2 -60.66 -16.13 -23.93
CA ALA A 2 -59.52 -16.51 -23.08
C ALA A 2 -58.85 -15.18 -22.70
N LEU A 3 -59.25 -14.61 -21.57
CA LEU A 3 -58.62 -13.43 -21.00
C LEU A 3 -57.19 -13.79 -20.61
N LEU A 4 -56.24 -13.08 -21.20
CA LEU A 4 -54.83 -13.13 -20.85
C LEU A 4 -54.66 -12.30 -19.57
N GLU A 5 -55.04 -12.89 -18.44
CA GLU A 5 -54.85 -12.29 -17.12
C GLU A 5 -53.35 -12.15 -16.84
N LEU A 6 -52.84 -10.93 -17.01
CA LEU A 6 -51.52 -10.58 -16.52
C LEU A 6 -51.51 -10.73 -14.98
N PRO A 7 -50.50 -11.41 -14.40
CA PRO A 7 -50.45 -11.63 -12.96
C PRO A 7 -50.36 -10.31 -12.18
N PRO A 8 -50.93 -10.22 -10.97
CA PRO A 8 -51.09 -8.96 -10.23
C PRO A 8 -49.74 -8.33 -9.83
N LYS A 9 -49.61 -6.99 -10.02
CA LYS A 9 -48.44 -6.14 -9.69
C LYS A 9 -47.76 -6.44 -8.35
N ARG A 10 -48.53 -6.86 -7.34
CA ARG A 10 -48.04 -7.21 -6.00
C ARG A 10 -47.04 -8.40 -5.98
N LYS A 11 -47.10 -9.29 -6.98
CA LYS A 11 -46.10 -10.38 -7.15
C LYS A 11 -44.82 -9.90 -7.84
N GLN A 12 -44.90 -8.90 -8.70
CA GLN A 12 -43.74 -8.33 -9.39
C GLN A 12 -42.90 -7.46 -8.44
N ASP A 13 -43.54 -6.65 -7.60
CA ASP A 13 -42.84 -5.81 -6.62
C ASP A 13 -42.18 -6.62 -5.49
N LYS A 14 -42.72 -7.80 -5.15
CA LYS A 14 -42.07 -8.71 -4.19
C LYS A 14 -40.88 -9.45 -4.80
N ALA A 15 -40.94 -9.81 -6.07
CA ALA A 15 -39.82 -10.45 -6.77
C ALA A 15 -38.65 -9.49 -7.00
N ALA A 16 -38.92 -8.20 -7.21
CA ALA A 16 -37.88 -7.17 -7.39
C ALA A 16 -37.26 -6.68 -6.07
N LYS A 17 -37.96 -6.83 -4.93
CA LYS A 17 -37.51 -6.33 -3.61
C LYS A 17 -36.85 -7.40 -2.72
N GLN A 18 -36.73 -8.63 -3.22
CA GLN A 18 -36.15 -9.77 -2.51
C GLN A 18 -35.06 -10.44 -3.34
N ALA A 19 -34.15 -9.63 -3.88
CA ALA A 19 -32.84 -10.09 -4.32
C ALA A 19 -31.83 -9.43 -3.37
N ASP A 20 -31.57 -10.11 -2.26
CA ASP A 20 -30.50 -9.74 -1.35
C ASP A 20 -29.16 -9.87 -2.10
N PRO A 21 -28.31 -8.84 -2.19
CA PRO A 21 -26.99 -8.97 -2.81
C PRO A 21 -26.12 -10.06 -2.16
N GLU A 22 -26.45 -10.52 -0.94
CA GLU A 22 -25.82 -11.66 -0.30
C GLU A 22 -26.11 -13.00 -1.00
N ASP A 23 -27.28 -13.16 -1.63
CA ASP A 23 -27.64 -14.39 -2.33
C ASP A 23 -26.89 -14.57 -3.66
N ALA A 24 -26.42 -13.48 -4.28
CA ALA A 24 -25.61 -13.52 -5.50
C ALA A 24 -24.19 -14.10 -5.26
N LEU A 25 -23.72 -14.10 -4.01
CA LEU A 25 -22.44 -14.66 -3.59
C LEU A 25 -22.57 -16.06 -2.96
N SER A 26 -23.80 -16.59 -2.89
CA SER A 26 -24.11 -17.94 -2.38
C SER A 26 -23.76 -19.03 -3.41
N GLY A 27 -22.56 -18.95 -3.98
CA GLY A 27 -22.03 -20.01 -4.82
C GLY A 27 -22.14 -21.37 -4.11
N THR A 28 -22.63 -22.39 -4.84
CA THR A 28 -22.73 -23.79 -4.40
C THR A 28 -21.42 -24.23 -3.75
N LYS A 29 -21.41 -25.17 -2.79
CA LYS A 29 -20.18 -25.63 -2.09
C LYS A 29 -18.99 -25.89 -3.04
N ALA A 30 -19.26 -26.40 -4.25
CA ALA A 30 -18.29 -26.59 -5.32
C ALA A 30 -17.61 -25.29 -5.84
N THR A 31 -18.35 -24.19 -6.00
CA THR A 31 -17.80 -22.87 -6.39
C THR A 31 -17.00 -22.20 -5.26
N ARG A 32 -17.35 -22.48 -4.00
CA ARG A 32 -16.53 -22.04 -2.86
C ARG A 32 -15.22 -22.81 -2.84
N PHE A 33 -15.26 -24.13 -3.02
CA PHE A 33 -14.05 -24.96 -3.08
C PHE A 33 -13.13 -24.56 -4.23
N SER A 34 -13.66 -24.37 -5.45
CA SER A 34 -12.85 -23.94 -6.60
C SER A 34 -12.22 -22.57 -6.37
N ARG A 35 -12.94 -21.62 -5.76
CA ARG A 35 -12.39 -20.30 -5.39
C ARG A 35 -11.21 -20.42 -4.42
N HIS A 36 -11.34 -21.23 -3.36
CA HIS A 36 -10.25 -21.43 -2.41
C HIS A 36 -9.06 -22.13 -3.05
N LEU A 37 -9.30 -23.12 -3.92
CA LEU A 37 -8.24 -23.81 -4.66
C LEU A 37 -7.45 -22.84 -5.55
N ILE A 38 -8.15 -21.98 -6.30
CA ILE A 38 -7.51 -20.96 -7.14
C ILE A 38 -6.72 -19.97 -6.29
N LEU A 39 -7.30 -19.48 -5.18
CA LEU A 39 -6.60 -18.57 -4.26
C LEU A 39 -5.34 -19.22 -3.67
N CYS A 40 -5.40 -20.50 -3.28
CA CYS A 40 -4.23 -21.24 -2.79
C CYS A 40 -3.16 -21.41 -3.86
N LEU A 41 -3.53 -21.75 -5.10
CA LEU A 41 -2.59 -21.90 -6.21
C LEU A 41 -1.91 -20.57 -6.56
N VAL A 42 -2.67 -19.49 -6.70
CA VAL A 42 -2.14 -18.15 -6.96
C VAL A 42 -1.24 -17.70 -5.79
N GLY A 43 -1.66 -17.96 -4.56
CA GLY A 43 -0.86 -17.70 -3.37
C GLY A 43 0.47 -18.45 -3.38
N LEU A 44 0.47 -19.74 -3.73
CA LEU A 44 1.69 -20.54 -3.85
C LEU A 44 2.63 -20.00 -4.92
N VAL A 45 2.11 -19.62 -6.09
CA VAL A 45 2.90 -19.02 -7.17
C VAL A 45 3.53 -17.69 -6.72
N MET A 46 2.78 -16.84 -6.00
CA MET A 46 3.29 -15.58 -5.46
C MET A 46 4.33 -15.78 -4.35
N LEU A 47 4.21 -16.84 -3.55
CA LEU A 47 5.16 -17.18 -2.49
C LEU A 47 6.43 -17.84 -3.02
N TYR A 48 6.39 -18.44 -4.21
CA TYR A 48 7.53 -19.18 -4.75
C TYR A 48 8.85 -18.36 -4.78
N PRO A 49 8.89 -17.11 -5.27
CA PRO A 49 10.13 -16.31 -5.24
C PRO A 49 10.62 -16.01 -3.81
N LEU A 50 9.70 -15.84 -2.86
CA LEU A 50 10.04 -15.61 -1.45
C LEU A 50 10.63 -16.86 -0.80
N LEU A 51 10.03 -18.03 -1.06
CA LEU A 51 10.54 -19.32 -0.60
C LEU A 51 11.93 -19.60 -1.20
N TRP A 52 12.13 -19.27 -2.47
CA TRP A 52 13.42 -19.38 -3.13
C TRP A 52 14.47 -18.44 -2.52
N LEU A 53 14.09 -17.20 -2.19
CA LEU A 53 14.98 -16.23 -1.53
C LEU A 53 15.41 -16.73 -0.15
N ILE A 54 14.46 -17.24 0.65
CA ILE A 54 14.74 -17.80 1.98
C ILE A 54 15.62 -19.05 1.87
N SER A 55 15.36 -19.94 0.92
CA SER A 55 16.24 -21.10 0.69
C SER A 55 17.65 -20.67 0.31
N SER A 56 17.75 -19.70 -0.59
CA SER A 56 19.04 -19.27 -1.14
C SER A 56 19.92 -18.58 -0.10
N SER A 57 19.37 -18.00 0.96
CA SER A 57 20.18 -17.45 2.06
C SER A 57 20.90 -18.53 2.88
N PHE A 58 20.49 -19.79 2.80
CA PHE A 58 21.18 -20.93 3.44
C PHE A 58 22.14 -21.66 2.49
N LYS A 59 22.25 -21.26 1.22
CA LYS A 59 23.17 -21.90 0.26
C LYS A 59 24.58 -21.34 0.40
N PRO A 60 25.64 -22.15 0.28
CA PRO A 60 27.00 -21.65 0.17
C PRO A 60 27.16 -20.74 -1.06
N SER A 61 27.99 -19.70 -0.96
CA SER A 61 28.19 -18.68 -2.02
C SER A 61 28.53 -19.27 -3.40
N ASN A 62 29.20 -20.43 -3.43
CA ASN A 62 29.60 -21.11 -4.66
C ASN A 62 28.44 -21.85 -5.35
N ASP A 63 27.35 -22.13 -4.63
CA ASP A 63 26.25 -22.99 -5.07
C ASP A 63 24.97 -22.20 -5.43
N ILE A 64 24.88 -20.92 -5.05
CA ILE A 64 23.71 -20.06 -5.32
C ILE A 64 23.33 -20.03 -6.81
N PHE A 65 24.31 -19.95 -7.71
CA PHE A 65 24.09 -19.89 -9.17
C PHE A 65 24.15 -21.26 -9.87
N ARG A 66 24.59 -22.30 -9.16
CA ARG A 66 24.72 -23.66 -9.71
C ARG A 66 23.51 -24.53 -9.39
N GLN A 67 22.88 -24.32 -8.24
CA GLN A 67 21.72 -25.07 -7.78
C GLN A 67 20.44 -24.25 -7.94
N LEU A 68 19.72 -24.51 -9.04
CA LEU A 68 18.41 -23.90 -9.34
C LEU A 68 17.25 -24.48 -8.50
N GLY A 69 17.49 -25.54 -7.72
CA GLY A 69 16.50 -26.13 -6.82
C GLY A 69 16.11 -25.16 -5.68
N LEU A 70 14.88 -25.27 -5.19
CA LEU A 70 14.38 -24.45 -4.07
C LEU A 70 14.78 -25.00 -2.69
N TRP A 71 15.45 -26.15 -2.62
CA TRP A 71 15.97 -26.72 -1.38
C TRP A 71 17.50 -26.78 -1.48
N PRO A 72 18.25 -26.29 -0.47
CA PRO A 72 19.71 -26.40 -0.45
C PRO A 72 20.10 -27.87 -0.32
N GLU A 73 21.09 -28.32 -1.09
CA GLU A 73 21.70 -29.64 -0.86
C GLU A 73 22.53 -29.65 0.42
N ASN A 74 23.25 -28.54 0.67
CA ASN A 74 24.02 -28.28 1.87
C ASN A 74 23.47 -27.04 2.56
N TRP A 75 23.13 -27.19 3.84
CA TRP A 75 22.64 -26.09 4.67
C TRP A 75 23.83 -25.39 5.33
N ASP A 76 24.05 -24.12 5.00
CA ASP A 76 25.08 -23.29 5.58
C ASP A 76 24.46 -22.14 6.40
N PHE A 77 24.52 -22.27 7.73
CA PHE A 77 24.05 -21.26 8.66
C PHE A 77 25.11 -20.17 8.91
N SER A 78 26.37 -20.41 8.53
CA SER A 78 27.46 -19.45 8.75
C SER A 78 27.26 -18.16 7.95
N ASN A 79 26.48 -18.22 6.87
CA ASN A 79 26.02 -17.05 6.09
C ASN A 79 25.38 -15.97 6.96
N TYR A 80 24.65 -16.32 8.02
CA TYR A 80 24.03 -15.34 8.91
C TYR A 80 25.03 -14.69 9.86
N GLU A 81 25.97 -15.47 10.42
CA GLU A 81 27.02 -14.95 11.30
C GLU A 81 28.01 -14.08 10.53
N GLN A 82 28.49 -14.59 9.39
CA GLN A 82 29.38 -13.87 8.49
C GLN A 82 28.66 -12.65 7.92
N GLY A 83 27.43 -12.80 7.43
CA GLY A 83 26.63 -11.69 6.89
C GLY A 83 26.37 -10.58 7.91
N TRP A 84 26.29 -10.91 9.20
CA TRP A 84 26.12 -9.92 10.27
C TRP A 84 27.31 -8.97 10.42
N THR A 85 28.52 -9.42 10.05
CA THR A 85 29.77 -8.67 10.19
C THR A 85 30.52 -8.45 8.87
N ALA A 86 29.96 -8.89 7.74
CA ALA A 86 30.60 -8.84 6.41
C ALA A 86 30.80 -7.42 5.85
N LEU A 87 30.09 -6.42 6.39
CA LEU A 87 30.14 -5.03 5.94
C LEU A 87 31.00 -4.16 6.87
N ASN A 88 31.25 -2.91 6.46
CA ASN A 88 32.01 -1.92 7.25
C ASN A 88 31.43 -1.69 8.65
N GLN A 89 30.13 -1.93 8.84
CA GLN A 89 29.45 -1.88 10.13
C GLN A 89 28.64 -3.15 10.33
N PRO A 90 28.41 -3.57 11.59
CA PRO A 90 27.58 -4.74 11.86
C PRO A 90 26.13 -4.48 11.41
N PHE A 91 25.48 -5.53 10.92
CA PHE A 91 24.20 -5.42 10.20
C PHE A 91 23.10 -4.67 10.96
N HIS A 92 23.06 -4.81 12.30
CA HIS A 92 22.09 -4.11 13.15
C HIS A 92 22.16 -2.58 13.04
N VAL A 93 23.32 -1.99 12.72
CA VAL A 93 23.45 -0.54 12.52
C VAL A 93 22.62 -0.10 11.32
N TYR A 94 22.70 -0.81 10.20
CA TYR A 94 21.88 -0.54 9.02
C TYR A 94 20.39 -0.74 9.31
N LEU A 95 20.05 -1.77 10.09
CA LEU A 95 18.67 -2.05 10.48
C LEU A 95 18.10 -0.92 11.35
N ILE A 96 18.86 -0.45 12.35
CA ILE A 96 18.46 0.64 13.24
C ILE A 96 18.34 1.95 12.46
N ASN A 97 19.30 2.28 11.60
CA ASN A 97 19.24 3.48 10.76
C ASN A 97 17.99 3.48 9.88
N SER A 98 17.69 2.34 9.24
CA SER A 98 16.49 2.17 8.41
C SER A 98 15.22 2.30 9.25
N MET A 99 15.17 1.67 10.42
CA MET A 99 14.05 1.78 11.37
C MET A 99 13.80 3.24 11.78
N ILE A 100 14.84 3.98 12.17
CA ILE A 100 14.73 5.39 12.56
C ILE A 100 14.15 6.22 11.42
N VAL A 101 14.72 6.08 10.21
CA VAL A 101 14.26 6.82 9.02
C VAL A 101 12.81 6.48 8.71
N VAL A 102 12.43 5.21 8.71
CA VAL A 102 11.07 4.74 8.39
C VAL A 102 10.07 5.25 9.42
N VAL A 103 10.33 5.06 10.72
CA VAL A 103 9.41 5.48 11.79
C VAL A 103 9.16 6.98 11.74
N LEU A 104 10.21 7.79 11.64
CA LEU A 104 10.09 9.24 11.58
C LEU A 104 9.38 9.71 10.30
N SER A 105 9.66 9.06 9.16
CA SER A 105 8.99 9.35 7.89
C SER A 105 7.51 8.99 7.90
N ILE A 106 7.13 7.87 8.53
CA ILE A 106 5.73 7.47 8.69
C ILE A 106 4.99 8.49 9.55
N VAL A 107 5.55 8.87 10.71
CA VAL A 107 4.95 9.87 11.60
C VAL A 107 4.74 11.19 10.86
N GLY A 108 5.77 11.68 10.16
CA GLY A 108 5.67 12.91 9.38
C GLY A 108 4.63 12.85 8.28
N ASN A 109 4.59 11.74 7.53
CA ASN A 109 3.62 11.56 6.46
C ASN A 109 2.19 11.51 6.97
N ILE A 110 1.92 10.68 7.99
CA ILE A 110 0.57 10.56 8.55
C ILE A 110 0.11 11.90 9.08
N PHE A 111 0.95 12.57 9.87
CA PHE A 111 0.62 13.86 10.46
C PHE A 111 0.32 14.93 9.40
N SER A 112 1.23 15.13 8.45
CA SER A 112 1.11 16.17 7.45
C SER A 112 0.02 15.88 6.41
N CYS A 113 -0.09 14.63 5.96
CA CYS A 113 -1.13 14.23 4.99
C CYS A 113 -2.52 14.26 5.61
N ALA A 114 -2.69 13.85 6.87
CA ALA A 114 -3.97 13.94 7.55
C ALA A 114 -4.44 15.39 7.69
N LEU A 115 -3.54 16.30 8.04
CA LEU A 115 -3.86 17.73 8.16
C LEU A 115 -4.28 18.33 6.79
N ALA A 116 -3.49 18.07 5.74
CA ALA A 116 -3.82 18.51 4.39
C ALA A 116 -5.15 17.89 3.90
N ALA A 117 -5.35 16.60 4.13
CA ALA A 117 -6.55 15.89 3.72
C ALA A 117 -7.80 16.42 4.44
N TYR A 118 -7.71 16.69 5.74
CA TYR A 118 -8.81 17.27 6.51
C TYR A 118 -9.21 18.64 5.95
N ALA A 119 -8.24 19.50 5.63
CA ALA A 119 -8.52 20.79 4.99
C ALA A 119 -9.26 20.62 3.65
N PHE A 120 -8.83 19.68 2.79
CA PHE A 120 -9.50 19.43 1.51
C PHE A 120 -10.86 18.71 1.62
N ALA A 121 -11.06 17.90 2.65
CA ALA A 121 -12.26 17.08 2.83
C ALA A 121 -13.38 17.81 3.58
N ARG A 122 -13.05 18.53 4.67
CA ARG A 122 -14.03 19.10 5.61
C ARG A 122 -14.11 20.63 5.54
N MET A 123 -13.02 21.33 5.23
CA MET A 123 -13.01 22.79 5.23
C MET A 123 -13.47 23.38 3.88
N GLU A 124 -14.13 24.54 3.96
CA GLU A 124 -14.42 25.39 2.81
C GLU A 124 -13.45 26.57 2.80
N PHE A 125 -12.64 26.66 1.75
CA PHE A 125 -11.69 27.75 1.59
C PHE A 125 -11.54 28.15 0.12
N THR A 126 -11.19 29.41 -0.11
CA THR A 126 -11.01 29.98 -1.44
C THR A 126 -9.89 29.28 -2.19
N GLY A 127 -10.15 28.84 -3.43
CA GLY A 127 -9.15 28.14 -4.25
C GLY A 127 -9.02 26.63 -4.00
N ARG A 128 -9.85 26.03 -3.15
CA ARG A 128 -9.82 24.58 -2.83
C ARG A 128 -9.67 23.66 -4.05
N LYS A 129 -10.46 23.90 -5.12
CA LYS A 129 -10.40 23.09 -6.35
C LYS A 129 -9.06 23.25 -7.10
N LEU A 130 -8.51 24.46 -7.12
CA LEU A 130 -7.23 24.74 -7.78
C LEU A 130 -6.08 24.02 -7.07
N PHE A 131 -5.94 24.22 -5.75
CA PHE A 131 -4.88 23.57 -4.98
C PHE A 131 -4.99 22.05 -4.99
N PHE A 132 -6.21 21.50 -4.93
CA PHE A 132 -6.42 20.06 -5.04
C PHE A 132 -6.00 19.53 -6.42
N THR A 133 -6.30 20.26 -7.49
CA THR A 133 -5.89 19.89 -8.86
C THR A 133 -4.37 19.96 -9.04
N LEU A 134 -3.73 21.03 -8.53
CA LEU A 134 -2.26 21.16 -8.55
C LEU A 134 -1.59 20.03 -7.77
N MET A 135 -2.12 19.68 -6.60
CA MET A 135 -1.65 18.56 -5.79
C MET A 135 -1.76 17.24 -6.56
N LEU A 136 -2.88 16.97 -7.24
CA LEU A 136 -2.99 15.76 -8.08
C LEU A 136 -2.03 15.79 -9.27
N GLY A 137 -1.77 16.98 -9.83
CA GLY A 137 -0.82 17.16 -10.93
C GLY A 137 0.60 16.71 -10.58
N THR A 138 1.02 16.80 -9.32
CA THR A 138 2.36 16.34 -8.90
C THR A 138 2.53 14.84 -9.02
N LEU A 139 1.44 14.05 -9.03
CA LEU A 139 1.49 12.60 -9.27
C LEU A 139 1.92 12.22 -10.68
N MET A 140 1.82 13.15 -11.63
CA MET A 140 2.25 12.91 -13.01
C MET A 140 3.77 13.12 -13.19
N LEU A 141 4.46 13.70 -12.20
CA LEU A 141 5.89 13.93 -12.29
C LEU A 141 6.67 12.64 -12.01
N PRO A 142 7.54 12.19 -12.94
CA PRO A 142 8.36 11.02 -12.71
C PRO A 142 9.42 11.32 -11.65
N GLY A 143 9.46 10.55 -10.56
CA GLY A 143 10.41 10.81 -9.46
C GLY A 143 11.88 10.90 -9.89
N HIS A 144 12.26 10.15 -10.94
CA HIS A 144 13.63 10.14 -11.48
C HIS A 144 14.11 11.52 -11.98
N VAL A 145 13.24 12.37 -12.55
CA VAL A 145 13.66 13.70 -13.03
C VAL A 145 13.87 14.69 -11.89
N LEU A 146 13.30 14.39 -10.71
CA LEU A 146 13.45 15.21 -9.51
C LEU A 146 14.73 14.90 -8.73
N LEU A 147 15.39 13.77 -8.99
CA LEU A 147 16.57 13.33 -8.22
C LEU A 147 17.73 14.34 -8.27
N VAL A 148 18.11 14.79 -9.48
CA VAL A 148 19.20 15.77 -9.66
C VAL A 148 18.89 17.11 -8.99
N PRO A 149 17.74 17.78 -9.26
CA PRO A 149 17.45 19.05 -8.62
C PRO A 149 17.29 18.90 -7.10
N GLN A 150 16.71 17.81 -6.61
CA GLN A 150 16.59 17.54 -5.18
C GLN A 150 17.96 17.37 -4.51
N TYR A 151 18.90 16.67 -5.16
CA TYR A 151 20.28 16.57 -4.68
C TYR A 151 20.95 17.94 -4.57
N ILE A 152 20.81 18.79 -5.58
CA ILE A 152 21.37 20.15 -5.57
C ILE A 152 20.82 20.96 -4.40
N ILE A 153 19.50 20.91 -4.17
CA ILE A 153 18.87 21.60 -3.03
C ILE A 153 19.45 21.12 -1.70
N PHE A 154 19.54 19.80 -1.49
CA PHE A 154 20.10 19.26 -0.24
C PHE A 154 21.60 19.50 -0.09
N SER A 155 22.34 19.59 -1.20
CA SER A 155 23.73 20.04 -1.21
C SER A 155 23.87 21.48 -0.73
N GLN A 156 23.03 22.39 -1.23
CA GLN A 156 23.05 23.80 -0.84
C GLN A 156 22.61 24.00 0.61
N LEU A 157 21.70 23.15 1.10
CA LEU A 157 21.27 23.13 2.49
C LEU A 157 22.30 22.49 3.45
N GLY A 158 23.35 21.86 2.92
CA GLY A 158 24.33 21.12 3.72
C GLY A 158 23.75 19.87 4.39
N TRP A 159 22.70 19.28 3.80
CA TRP A 159 22.01 18.09 4.33
C TRP A 159 22.55 16.77 3.78
N LEU A 160 23.54 16.82 2.89
CA LEU A 160 24.20 15.62 2.38
C LEU A 160 24.82 14.82 3.53
N ASP A 161 24.88 13.50 3.35
CA ASP A 161 25.39 12.54 4.34
C ASP A 161 24.64 12.55 5.69
N THR A 162 23.39 13.01 5.70
CA THR A 162 22.48 12.96 6.87
C THR A 162 21.15 12.28 6.56
N TYR A 163 20.34 12.02 7.59
CA TYR A 163 18.98 11.51 7.43
C TYR A 163 17.94 12.57 7.09
N LEU A 164 18.30 13.87 7.15
CA LEU A 164 17.35 14.98 6.97
C LEU A 164 16.66 14.96 5.60
N PRO A 165 17.36 14.72 4.47
CA PRO A 165 16.72 14.60 3.16
C PRO A 165 15.64 13.53 3.07
N LEU A 166 15.78 12.46 3.87
CA LEU A 166 14.87 11.32 3.87
C LEU A 166 13.67 11.54 4.79
N ILE A 167 13.82 12.32 5.87
CA ILE A 167 12.80 12.48 6.92
C ILE A 167 12.01 13.77 6.74
N VAL A 168 12.69 14.90 6.62
CA VAL A 168 12.06 16.23 6.72
C VAL A 168 10.99 16.47 5.64
N PRO A 169 11.20 16.12 4.36
CA PRO A 169 10.17 16.31 3.34
C PRO A 169 8.84 15.58 3.61
N ASN A 170 8.86 14.49 4.39
CA ASN A 170 7.64 13.77 4.76
C ASN A 170 6.74 14.56 5.72
N PHE A 171 7.27 15.57 6.43
CA PHE A 171 6.49 16.47 7.27
C PHE A 171 5.82 17.61 6.49
N MET A 172 6.11 17.73 5.19
CA MET A 172 5.64 18.83 4.35
C MET A 172 4.52 18.42 3.38
N ALA A 173 3.82 17.30 3.67
CA ALA A 173 2.71 16.81 2.85
C ALA A 173 3.10 16.65 1.36
N THR A 174 4.29 16.11 1.10
CA THR A 174 4.84 15.94 -0.27
C THR A 174 4.23 14.76 -1.02
N ASN A 175 3.61 13.81 -0.30
CA ASN A 175 3.03 12.60 -0.87
C ASN A 175 1.55 12.79 -1.26
N ALA A 176 1.32 13.41 -2.42
CA ALA A 176 -0.02 13.72 -2.94
C ALA A 176 -0.97 12.52 -3.01
N PHE A 177 -0.46 11.31 -3.23
CA PHE A 177 -1.27 10.09 -3.31
C PHE A 177 -1.90 9.75 -1.96
N PHE A 178 -1.14 9.87 -0.86
CA PHE A 178 -1.65 9.61 0.48
C PHE A 178 -2.67 10.68 0.90
N ILE A 179 -2.42 11.95 0.56
CA ILE A 179 -3.40 13.01 0.79
C ILE A 179 -4.69 12.69 0.03
N PHE A 180 -4.60 12.33 -1.25
CA PHE A 180 -5.77 11.96 -2.05
C PHE A 180 -6.54 10.79 -1.42
N LEU A 181 -5.85 9.71 -1.04
CA LEU A 181 -6.47 8.55 -0.42
C LEU A 181 -7.19 8.91 0.89
N MET A 182 -6.54 9.71 1.75
CA MET A 182 -7.16 10.20 3.00
C MET A 182 -8.36 11.11 2.73
N VAL A 183 -8.30 11.98 1.71
CA VAL A 183 -9.46 12.81 1.30
C VAL A 183 -10.62 11.94 0.86
N GLN A 184 -10.38 10.89 0.07
CA GLN A 184 -11.44 9.99 -0.38
C GLN A 184 -12.06 9.23 0.80
N PHE A 185 -11.23 8.75 1.73
CA PHE A 185 -11.69 8.10 2.94
C PHE A 185 -12.55 9.03 3.82
N MET A 186 -12.06 10.25 4.11
CA MET A 186 -12.78 11.21 4.95
C MET A 186 -14.10 11.64 4.31
N LYS A 187 -14.15 11.83 2.98
CA LYS A 187 -15.39 12.19 2.27
C LYS A 187 -16.43 11.06 2.24
N ALA A 188 -16.00 9.80 2.35
CA ALA A 188 -16.91 8.67 2.40
C ALA A 188 -17.65 8.56 3.75
N LEU A 189 -17.13 9.20 4.81
CA LEU A 189 -17.77 9.21 6.12
C LEU A 189 -18.95 10.20 6.17
N PRO A 190 -20.15 9.77 6.64
CA PRO A 190 -21.32 10.65 6.78
C PRO A 190 -21.00 11.90 7.59
N LYS A 191 -21.51 13.05 7.13
CA LYS A 191 -21.33 14.34 7.84
C LYS A 191 -22.04 14.37 9.19
N GLU A 192 -23.07 13.56 9.37
CA GLU A 192 -23.82 13.44 10.63
C GLU A 192 -22.91 13.09 11.83
N LEU A 193 -21.78 12.40 11.59
CA LEU A 193 -20.79 12.12 12.63
C LEU A 193 -20.04 13.38 13.07
N ASP A 194 -19.80 14.32 12.15
CA ASP A 194 -19.16 15.60 12.47
C ASP A 194 -20.16 16.50 13.22
N ASP A 195 -21.44 16.49 12.81
CA ASP A 195 -22.52 17.28 13.42
C ASP A 195 -22.89 16.78 14.83
N ALA A 196 -22.85 15.47 15.07
CA ALA A 196 -23.12 14.87 16.38
C ALA A 196 -21.98 15.08 17.40
N ALA A 197 -20.79 15.47 16.93
CA ALA A 197 -19.64 15.79 17.78
C ALA A 197 -19.64 17.26 18.24
N GLN A 198 -20.47 18.11 17.64
CA GLN A 198 -20.69 19.51 18.06
C GLN A 198 -21.70 19.59 19.20
#